data_AF-A0A958T3W4-F1
#
_entry.id   AF-A0A958T3W4-F1
#
_cell.length_a   1.000
_cell.length_b   1.000
_cell.length_c   1.000
_cell.angle_alpha   90.00
_cell.angle_beta   90.00
_cell.angle_gamma   90.00
#
_symmetry.space_group_name_H-M   'P 1'
#
loop_
_entity.id
_entity.type
_entity.pdbx_description
1 polymer ?
#
loop_
_entity_poly.entity_id
_entity_poly.type
_entity_poly.pdbx_seq_one_letter_code
_entity_poly.pdbx_strand_id
1 'polypeptide(L)'
;MTTTNTDFLQDDSEDELYEHYSFKADKGQTPLRVDKFLMNFIQNATRNKIQQAAKDGNIYVNGVAVKSNHKVKANDVVRVLFTHPPYEHLLVGENIP
;
A
#
# COMPACT_ATOMS: atom_id res chain seq x y z
N MET A 1 21.48 -38.12 14.79
CA MET A 1 20.62 -39.07 14.07
C MET A 1 19.18 -38.64 14.36
N THR A 2 18.68 -37.67 13.57
CA THR A 2 17.77 -37.84 12.42
C THR A 2 16.32 -37.72 12.91
N THR A 3 15.73 -36.51 12.85
CA THR A 3 14.66 -36.12 11.88
C THR A 3 13.27 -36.37 12.51
N THR A 4 12.31 -35.44 12.57
CA THR A 4 11.56 -34.84 11.44
C THR A 4 10.72 -33.65 11.94
N ASN A 5 10.46 -32.70 11.04
CA ASN A 5 9.20 -31.97 10.78
C ASN A 5 8.41 -31.39 11.98
N THR A 6 7.97 -30.13 11.94
CA THR A 6 7.24 -29.54 10.83
C THR A 6 7.35 -28.02 10.93
N ASP A 7 7.66 -27.39 9.81
CA ASP A 7 7.22 -26.05 9.44
C ASP A 7 6.15 -25.44 10.36
N PHE A 8 6.54 -24.42 11.13
CA PHE A 8 5.58 -23.40 11.53
C PHE A 8 5.32 -22.52 10.31
N LEU A 9 4.57 -23.07 9.34
CA LEU A 9 3.79 -22.28 8.40
C LEU A 9 2.85 -21.45 9.26
N GLN A 10 3.23 -20.19 9.46
CA GLN A 10 2.46 -19.24 10.20
C GLN A 10 1.28 -18.81 9.31
N ASP A 11 0.17 -19.51 9.51
CA ASP A 11 -1.20 -19.03 9.44
C ASP A 11 -1.78 -18.64 8.05
N ASP A 12 -2.37 -19.65 7.39
CA ASP A 12 -3.37 -19.51 6.33
C ASP A 12 -4.65 -18.83 6.88
N SER A 13 -4.61 -17.53 7.08
CA SER A 13 -5.78 -16.66 7.28
C SER A 13 -5.47 -15.20 6.95
N GLU A 14 -4.65 -14.94 5.93
CA GLU A 14 -4.70 -13.63 5.29
C GLU A 14 -5.94 -13.65 4.40
N ASP A 15 -7.03 -13.00 4.83
CA ASP A 15 -8.10 -12.59 3.92
C ASP A 15 -7.45 -12.18 2.60
N GLU A 16 -7.77 -12.84 1.48
CA GLU A 16 -7.12 -12.62 0.19
C GLU A 16 -7.09 -11.10 -0.11
N LEU A 17 -5.95 -10.46 0.17
CA LEU A 17 -5.79 -9.03 0.05
C LEU A 17 -5.31 -8.76 -1.37
N TYR A 18 -6.20 -8.20 -2.18
CA TYR A 18 -5.91 -7.82 -3.54
C TYR A 18 -5.18 -6.48 -3.56
N GLU A 19 -4.16 -6.35 -4.40
CA GLU A 19 -3.50 -5.07 -4.65
C GLU A 19 -4.38 -4.18 -5.53
N HIS A 20 -4.80 -3.03 -5.00
CA HIS A 20 -5.59 -2.04 -5.75
C HIS A 20 -4.73 -0.97 -6.39
N TYR A 21 -3.73 -0.51 -5.64
CA TYR A 21 -2.86 0.58 -6.07
C TYR A 21 -1.43 0.31 -5.62
N SER A 22 -0.48 0.62 -6.49
CA SER A 22 0.95 0.54 -6.20
C SER A 22 1.65 1.72 -6.85
N PHE A 23 2.25 2.57 -6.02
CA PHE A 23 2.93 3.78 -6.45
C PHE A 23 4.32 3.84 -5.84
N LYS A 24 5.29 4.19 -6.67
CA LYS A 24 6.66 4.44 -6.23
C LYS A 24 6.90 5.94 -6.15
N ALA A 25 7.37 6.41 -5.00
CA ALA A 25 7.77 7.79 -4.82
C ALA A 25 9.08 8.08 -5.56
N ASP A 26 9.10 9.16 -6.33
CA ASP A 26 10.27 9.58 -7.10
C ASP A 26 11.44 10.00 -6.22
N LYS A 27 12.65 9.97 -6.79
CA LYS A 27 13.90 10.34 -6.08
C LYS A 27 13.89 11.78 -5.54
N GLY A 28 13.11 12.68 -6.16
CA GLY A 28 12.92 14.06 -5.73
C GLY A 28 11.72 14.30 -4.80
N GLN A 29 11.00 13.24 -4.41
CA GLN A 29 9.78 13.37 -3.62
C GLN A 29 10.08 13.98 -2.25
N THR A 30 9.51 15.16 -1.99
CA THR A 30 9.55 15.77 -0.66
C THR A 30 8.70 14.96 0.32
N PRO A 31 9.14 14.78 1.58
CA PRO A 31 8.38 14.01 2.57
C PRO A 31 6.98 14.58 2.78
N LEU A 32 5.97 13.83 2.35
CA LEU A 32 4.57 14.24 2.48
C LEU A 32 3.71 13.10 3.03
N ARG A 33 2.61 13.46 3.69
CA ARG A 33 1.75 12.45 4.32
C ARG A 33 1.14 11.51 3.30
N VAL A 34 0.99 10.23 3.67
CA VAL A 34 0.46 9.18 2.80
C VAL A 34 -0.93 9.50 2.24
N ASP A 35 -1.77 10.19 3.02
CA ASP A 35 -3.08 10.67 2.54
C ASP A 35 -2.94 11.66 1.38
N LYS A 36 -2.08 12.67 1.52
CA LYS A 36 -1.78 13.63 0.45
C LYS A 36 -1.08 12.97 -0.74
N PHE A 37 -0.23 11.97 -0.50
CA PHE A 37 0.43 11.21 -1.56
C PHE A 37 -0.61 10.52 -2.43
N LEU A 38 -1.42 9.65 -1.84
CA LEU A 38 -2.38 8.83 -2.56
C LEU A 38 -3.48 9.66 -3.23
N MET A 39 -3.90 10.78 -2.65
CA MET A 39 -4.85 11.70 -3.30
C MET A 39 -4.33 12.30 -4.61
N ASN A 40 -3.01 12.40 -4.80
CA ASN A 40 -2.45 12.91 -6.06
C ASN A 40 -2.49 11.87 -7.19
N PHE A 41 -2.56 10.57 -6.86
CA PHE A 41 -2.51 9.48 -7.83
C PHE A 41 -3.86 8.78 -8.04
N ILE A 42 -4.64 8.61 -6.97
CA ILE A 42 -5.93 7.93 -7.02
C ILE A 42 -7.02 8.96 -7.29
N GLN A 43 -7.54 8.98 -8.52
CA GLN A 43 -8.69 9.80 -8.86
C GLN A 43 -9.90 9.45 -7.99
N ASN A 44 -10.64 10.47 -7.57
CA ASN A 44 -11.81 10.34 -6.68
C ASN A 44 -11.53 9.75 -5.28
N ALA A 45 -10.27 9.54 -4.91
CA ALA A 45 -9.93 9.22 -3.53
C ALA A 45 -10.05 10.46 -2.66
N THR A 46 -10.99 10.41 -1.71
CA THR A 46 -11.11 11.47 -0.71
C THR A 46 -10.11 11.25 0.41
N ARG A 47 -9.70 12.34 1.06
CA ARG A 47 -8.84 12.30 2.26
C ARG A 47 -9.38 11.33 3.31
N ASN A 48 -10.69 11.37 3.57
CA ASN A 48 -11.31 10.51 4.58
C ASN A 48 -11.21 9.02 4.20
N LYS A 49 -11.42 8.65 2.94
CA LYS A 49 -11.28 7.24 2.49
C LYS A 49 -9.87 6.72 2.70
N ILE A 50 -8.86 7.48 2.30
CA ILE A 50 -7.46 7.07 2.46
C ILE A 50 -7.06 7.00 3.95
N GLN A 51 -7.53 7.94 4.76
CA GLN A 51 -7.26 7.91 6.21
C GLN A 51 -7.90 6.71 6.90
N GLN A 52 -9.10 6.30 6.50
CA GLN A 52 -9.76 5.09 6.98
C GLN A 52 -8.98 3.86 6.55
N ALA A 53 -8.62 3.72 5.27
CA ALA A 53 -7.80 2.61 4.79
C ALA A 53 -6.47 2.47 5.56
N ALA A 54 -5.77 3.58 5.84
CA ALA A 54 -4.56 3.55 6.67
C ALA A 54 -4.83 3.17 8.14
N LYS A 55 -6.01 3.49 8.66
CA LYS A 55 -6.42 3.11 10.02
C LYS A 55 -6.77 1.62 10.11
N ASP A 56 -7.36 1.09 9.04
CA ASP A 56 -7.78 -0.30 8.92
C ASP A 56 -6.61 -1.24 8.57
N GLY A 57 -5.40 -0.70 8.37
CA GLY A 57 -4.21 -1.49 8.04
C GLY A 57 -4.06 -1.85 6.56
N ASN A 58 -4.85 -1.21 5.69
CA ASN A 58 -4.90 -1.49 4.26
C ASN A 58 -3.85 -0.72 3.43
N ILE A 59 -3.03 0.12 4.06
CA ILE A 59 -1.99 0.91 3.37
C ILE A 59 -0.62 0.51 3.86
N TYR A 60 0.23 0.13 2.92
CA TYR A 60 1.57 -0.39 3.15
C TYR A 60 2.60 0.53 2.52
N VAL A 61 3.68 0.80 3.23
CA VAL A 61 4.85 1.51 2.70
C VAL A 61 6.05 0.61 2.86
N ASN A 62 6.71 0.26 1.75
CA ASN A 62 7.82 -0.70 1.69
C ASN A 62 7.48 -2.05 2.36
N GLY A 63 6.21 -2.47 2.29
CA GLY A 63 5.74 -3.73 2.89
C GLY A 63 5.33 -3.64 4.36
N VAL A 64 5.37 -2.46 4.98
CA VAL A 64 4.92 -2.27 6.36
C VAL A 64 3.61 -1.49 6.39
N ALA A 65 2.61 -1.99 7.11
CA ALA A 65 1.35 -1.26 7.31
C ALA A 65 1.60 0.05 8.07
N VAL A 66 1.11 1.17 7.53
CA VAL A 66 1.34 2.51 8.09
C VAL A 66 0.06 3.24 8.44
N LYS A 67 0.15 4.12 9.44
CA LYS A 67 -0.92 5.03 9.83
C LYS A 67 -0.98 6.24 8.87
N SER A 68 -2.12 6.93 8.87
CA SER A 68 -2.39 8.08 8.00
C SER A 68 -1.43 9.29 8.15
N ASN A 69 -0.64 9.34 9.22
CA ASN A 69 0.37 10.37 9.47
C ASN A 69 1.75 10.04 8.91
N HIS A 70 1.96 8.82 8.39
CA HIS A 70 3.22 8.41 7.80
C HIS A 70 3.59 9.33 6.64
N LYS A 71 4.86 9.75 6.60
CA LYS A 71 5.39 10.61 5.54
C LYS A 71 6.15 9.77 4.53
N VAL A 72 5.59 9.65 3.33
CA VAL A 72 6.20 9.01 2.17
C VAL A 72 7.40 9.83 1.74
N LYS A 73 8.56 9.18 1.63
CA LYS A 73 9.85 9.76 1.21
C LYS A 73 10.21 9.27 -0.19
N ALA A 74 11.26 9.87 -0.75
CA ALA A 74 11.85 9.42 -1.99
C ALA A 74 12.20 7.91 -1.96
N ASN A 75 11.87 7.21 -3.05
CA ASN A 75 12.03 5.77 -3.25
C ASN A 75 11.09 4.87 -2.42
N ASP A 76 10.19 5.41 -1.61
CA ASP A 76 9.19 4.60 -0.92
C ASP A 76 8.18 4.01 -1.91
N VAL A 77 7.79 2.76 -1.69
CA VAL A 77 6.73 2.09 -2.45
C VAL A 77 5.48 2.02 -1.58
N VAL A 78 4.44 2.73 -2.01
CA VAL A 78 3.15 2.78 -1.32
C VAL A 78 2.18 1.85 -2.03
N ARG A 79 1.62 0.90 -1.28
CA ARG A 79 0.62 -0.06 -1.76
C ARG A 79 -0.68 0.08 -0.98
N VAL A 80 -1.80 -0.11 -1.66
CA VAL A 80 -3.12 -0.17 -1.05
C VAL A 80 -3.71 -1.53 -1.36
N LEU A 81 -4.01 -2.30 -0.31
CA LEU A 81 -4.53 -3.65 -0.39
C LEU A 81 -5.94 -3.69 0.23
N PHE A 82 -6.88 -4.39 -0.40
CA PHE A 82 -8.23 -4.58 0.14
C PHE A 82 -8.70 -6.03 -0.02
N THR A 83 -9.70 -6.43 0.75
CA THR A 83 -10.28 -7.79 0.76
C THR A 83 -11.14 -8.13 -0.46
N HIS A 84 -11.31 -7.20 -1.40
CA HIS A 84 -12.05 -7.40 -2.63
C HIS A 84 -11.15 -7.10 -3.83
N PRO A 85 -11.39 -7.66 -5.03
CA PRO A 85 -10.58 -7.38 -6.20
C PRO A 85 -10.65 -5.90 -6.63
N PRO A 86 -9.61 -5.39 -7.32
CA PRO A 86 -9.62 -4.04 -7.88
C PRO A 86 -10.72 -3.88 -8.93
N TYR A 87 -11.40 -2.74 -8.89
CA TYR A 87 -12.22 -2.30 -10.02
C TYR A 87 -11.28 -1.71 -11.07
N GLU A 88 -11.29 -2.24 -12.29
CA GLU A 88 -10.42 -1.77 -13.39
C GLU A 88 -10.62 -0.25 -13.64
N HIS A 89 -9.70 0.57 -13.13
CA HIS A 89 -9.49 1.95 -13.54
C HIS A 89 -7.98 2.20 -13.53
N LEU A 90 -7.30 1.62 -14.51
CA LEU A 90 -5.85 1.73 -14.71
C LEU A 90 -5.45 3.19 -14.94
N LEU A 91 -4.92 3.84 -13.91
CA LEU A 91 -4.04 5.00 -14.07
C LEU A 91 -2.60 4.49 -13.92
N VAL A 92 -2.05 4.03 -15.04
CA VAL A 92 -0.62 3.79 -15.16
C VAL A 92 0.10 5.13 -14.95
N GLY A 93 0.94 5.22 -13.92
CA GLY A 93 1.75 6.41 -13.68
C GLY A 93 2.65 6.66 -14.88
N GLU A 94 2.40 7.74 -15.62
CA GLU A 94 3.24 8.14 -16.74
C GLU A 94 4.63 8.55 -16.23
N ASN A 95 5.68 8.13 -16.94
CA ASN A 95 7.04 8.55 -16.69
C ASN A 95 7.13 10.07 -16.89
N ILE A 96 7.25 10.83 -15.80
CA ILE A 96 7.41 12.29 -15.88
C ILE A 96 8.86 12.58 -16.35
N PRO A 97 9.06 13.43 -17.39
CA PRO A 97 10.35 13.66 -18.08
C PRO A 97 11.41 14.39 -17.25
#